data_AF-A0A2U8XAJ9-F1
#
_entry.id   AF-A0A2U8XAJ9-F1
#
_cell.length_a   1.000
_cell.length_b   1.000
_cell.length_c   1.000
_cell.angle_alpha   90.00
_cell.angle_beta   90.00
_cell.angle_gamma   90.00
#
_symmetry.space_group_name_H-M   'P 1'
#
loop_
_entity.id
_entity.type
_entity.pdbx_description
1 polymer ?
#
loop_
_entity_poly.entity_id
_entity_poly.type
_entity_poly.pdbx_seq_one_letter_code
_entity_poly.pdbx_strand_id
1 'polypeptide(L)'
;MKTQINARWPNRRKSSDGMIGDDRHCAVVTDKPSDHCAHVRDGGVGVVTAYDITFDDRAGMCDAHAVVEAIRRSKDPRVKYIISNGKICSSYAVGQVQPWAWRPYKGSNKHTKHAHLSVVATKAAYDSTKPWVIE
;
A
#
# COMPACT_ATOMS: atom_id res chain seq x y z
N MET A 1 -0.73 -2.79 10.62
CA MET A 1 -0.15 -3.74 9.62
C MET A 1 1.32 -4.02 9.84
N LYS A 2 2.22 -3.02 9.82
CA LYS A 2 3.68 -3.20 9.98
C LYS A 2 4.08 -4.12 11.15
N THR A 3 3.48 -3.91 12.33
CA THR A 3 3.71 -4.76 13.51
C THR A 3 3.38 -6.22 13.26
N GLN A 4 2.26 -6.51 12.59
CA GLN A 4 1.81 -7.87 12.27
C GLN A 4 2.77 -8.56 11.29
N ILE A 5 3.19 -7.86 10.23
CA ILE A 5 4.18 -8.38 9.26
C ILE A 5 5.53 -8.65 9.95
N ASN A 6 5.98 -7.73 10.82
CA ASN A 6 7.23 -7.90 11.55
C ASN A 6 7.16 -9.02 12.58
N ALA A 7 6.01 -9.26 13.21
CA ALA A 7 5.84 -10.40 14.11
C ALA A 7 5.90 -11.73 13.34
N ARG A 8 5.30 -11.79 12.14
CA ARG A 8 5.29 -12.99 11.30
C ARG A 8 6.65 -13.30 10.68
N TRP A 9 7.36 -12.27 10.22
CA TRP A 9 8.69 -12.38 9.61
C TRP A 9 9.67 -11.39 10.28
N PRO A 10 10.16 -11.68 11.50
CA PRO A 10 10.99 -10.74 12.27
C PRO A 10 12.28 -10.36 11.55
N ASN A 11 12.88 -11.34 10.84
CA ASN A 11 14.16 -11.19 10.15
C ASN A 11 14.02 -10.75 8.69
N ARG A 12 12.83 -10.33 8.25
CA ARG A 12 12.64 -9.85 6.87
C ARG A 12 13.47 -8.61 6.57
N ARG A 13 13.85 -8.47 5.31
CA ARG A 13 14.36 -7.23 4.72
C ARG A 13 13.29 -6.15 4.79
N LYS A 14 13.75 -4.91 4.98
CA LYS A 14 12.93 -3.70 5.12
C LYS A 14 13.45 -2.56 4.23
N SER A 15 14.33 -2.87 3.28
CA SER A 15 15.05 -1.90 2.44
C SER A 15 14.14 -1.05 1.55
N SER A 16 12.90 -1.50 1.33
CA SER A 16 11.89 -0.78 0.55
C SER A 16 10.62 -0.55 1.37
N ASP A 17 10.69 -0.66 2.69
CA ASP A 17 9.59 -0.20 3.55
C ASP A 17 9.55 1.32 3.51
N GLY A 18 8.37 1.88 3.21
CA GLY A 18 8.20 3.32 3.09
C GLY A 18 6.79 3.76 3.48
N MET A 19 6.67 4.90 4.15
CA MET A 19 5.38 5.54 4.46
C MET A 19 5.34 6.98 3.94
N ILE A 20 6.40 7.75 4.20
CA ILE A 20 6.51 9.15 3.83
C ILE A 20 7.43 9.25 2.61
N GLY A 21 6.95 9.89 1.54
CA GLY A 21 7.72 10.20 0.35
C GLY A 21 8.71 11.34 0.60
N ASP A 22 9.77 11.40 -0.19
CA ASP A 22 10.75 12.49 -0.11
C ASP A 22 10.16 13.83 -0.60
N ASP A 23 10.86 14.92 -0.28
CA ASP A 23 10.41 16.28 -0.64
C ASP A 23 10.21 16.43 -2.14
N ARG A 24 11.01 15.78 -2.98
CA ARG A 24 10.86 15.86 -4.44
C ARG A 24 9.60 15.14 -4.92
N HIS A 25 9.31 13.97 -4.36
CA HIS A 25 8.11 13.19 -4.63
C HIS A 25 6.86 13.94 -4.17
N CYS A 26 6.95 14.66 -3.05
CA CYS A 26 5.84 15.43 -2.50
C CYS A 26 5.74 16.88 -2.98
N ALA A 27 6.78 17.42 -3.61
CA ALA A 27 6.77 18.74 -4.25
C ALA A 27 5.90 18.77 -5.51
N VAL A 28 5.52 17.60 -6.06
CA VAL A 28 4.62 17.53 -7.21
C VAL A 28 3.20 17.90 -6.77
N VAL A 29 2.87 19.18 -6.90
CA VAL A 29 1.52 19.70 -6.65
C VAL A 29 0.62 19.26 -7.81
N THR A 30 -0.31 18.35 -7.52
CA THR A 30 -1.38 17.95 -8.43
C THR A 30 -2.69 17.87 -7.65
N ASP A 31 -3.83 17.85 -8.35
CA ASP A 31 -5.14 17.60 -7.74
C ASP A 31 -5.26 16.20 -7.09
N LYS A 32 -4.27 15.33 -7.30
CA LYS A 32 -4.21 13.96 -6.76
C LYS A 32 -2.79 13.68 -6.24
N PRO A 33 -2.39 14.30 -5.12
CA PRO A 33 -1.09 14.07 -4.53
C PRO A 33 -0.88 12.58 -4.21
N SER A 34 0.38 12.15 -4.17
CA SER A 34 0.69 10.78 -3.80
C SER A 34 0.20 10.48 -2.38
N ASP A 35 -0.27 9.25 -2.16
CA ASP A 35 -0.69 8.80 -0.82
C ASP A 35 0.49 8.65 0.16
N HIS A 36 1.73 8.72 -0.33
CA HIS A 36 2.95 8.87 0.48
C HIS A 36 3.24 10.32 0.92
N CYS A 37 2.44 11.29 0.48
CA CYS A 37 2.55 12.69 0.87
C CYS A 37 1.44 13.07 1.83
N ALA A 38 1.64 14.11 2.63
CA ALA A 38 0.68 14.54 3.65
C ALA A 38 -0.57 15.20 3.04
N HIS A 39 -1.42 14.40 2.40
CA HIS A 39 -2.59 14.85 1.64
C HIS A 39 -3.87 14.95 2.49
N VAL A 40 -3.88 14.33 3.67
CA VAL A 40 -4.96 14.46 4.66
C VAL A 40 -4.51 15.37 5.79
N ARG A 41 -5.41 16.23 6.27
CA ARG A 41 -5.22 17.03 7.49
C ARG A 41 -6.11 16.48 8.60
N ASP A 42 -5.51 16.08 9.71
CA ASP A 42 -6.20 15.62 10.91
C ASP A 42 -5.62 16.32 12.13
N GLY A 43 -6.42 17.15 12.82
CA GLY A 43 -5.97 17.91 13.99
C GLY A 43 -4.75 18.81 13.75
N GLY A 44 -4.55 19.32 12.53
CA GLY A 44 -3.37 20.10 12.14
C GLY A 44 -2.16 19.27 11.69
N VAL A 45 -2.21 17.95 11.86
CA VAL A 45 -1.18 17.01 11.43
C VAL A 45 -1.44 16.55 10.00
N GLY A 46 -0.38 16.45 9.21
CA GLY A 46 -0.41 15.86 7.88
C GLY A 46 -0.35 14.34 7.95
N VAL A 47 -1.29 13.65 7.30
CA VAL A 47 -1.38 12.19 7.31
C VAL A 47 -1.10 11.64 5.91
N VAL A 48 -0.24 10.62 5.85
CA VAL A 48 -0.01 9.76 4.68
C VAL A 48 -0.91 8.52 4.78
N THR A 49 -1.32 7.98 3.65
CA THR A 49 -2.23 6.81 3.61
C THR A 49 -1.64 5.64 2.82
N ALA A 50 -0.33 5.67 2.56
CA ALA A 50 0.36 4.61 1.86
C ALA A 50 1.44 3.93 2.72
N TYR A 51 1.63 2.64 2.46
CA TYR A 51 2.75 1.87 3.00
C TYR A 51 3.28 0.90 1.95
N ASP A 52 4.60 0.95 1.74
CA ASP A 52 5.33 -0.01 0.94
C ASP A 52 5.85 -1.15 1.83
N ILE A 53 5.67 -2.38 1.36
CA ILE A 53 6.15 -3.61 2.02
C ILE A 53 7.27 -4.17 1.17
N THR A 54 8.47 -4.31 1.74
CA THR A 54 9.62 -4.92 1.05
C THR A 54 9.33 -6.37 0.64
N PHE A 55 9.60 -6.72 -0.62
CA PHE A 55 9.68 -8.11 -1.06
C PHE A 55 11.03 -8.71 -0.64
N ASP A 56 11.00 -9.77 0.16
CA ASP A 56 12.18 -10.50 0.59
C ASP A 56 12.25 -11.84 -0.14
N ASP A 57 13.18 -11.94 -1.09
CA ASP A 57 13.36 -13.09 -1.99
C ASP A 57 13.96 -14.33 -1.31
N ARG A 58 14.35 -14.23 -0.04
CA ARG A 58 14.89 -15.35 0.73
C ARG A 58 13.76 -16.30 1.14
N ALA A 59 14.04 -17.61 1.04
CA ALA A 59 13.07 -18.65 1.41
C ALA A 59 12.52 -18.45 2.84
N GLY A 60 11.20 -18.57 2.98
CA GLY A 60 10.50 -18.42 4.26
C GLY A 60 10.40 -16.98 4.78
N MET A 61 10.87 -15.98 4.02
CA MET A 61 10.73 -14.57 4.38
C MET A 61 9.46 -13.95 3.78
N CYS A 62 9.24 -12.66 4.08
CA CYS A 62 8.06 -11.92 3.69
C CYS A 62 8.00 -11.72 2.16
N ASP A 63 7.13 -12.49 1.50
CA ASP A 63 6.69 -12.17 0.15
C ASP A 63 5.63 -11.07 0.18
N ALA A 64 6.05 -9.82 -0.08
CA ALA A 64 5.17 -8.67 -0.12
C ALA A 64 4.00 -8.84 -1.11
N HIS A 65 4.20 -9.57 -2.21
CA HIS A 65 3.19 -9.78 -3.23
C HIS A 65 2.11 -10.74 -2.73
N ALA A 66 2.51 -11.79 -2.02
CA ALA A 66 1.58 -12.70 -1.36
C ALA A 66 0.76 -11.98 -0.26
N VAL A 67 1.42 -11.14 0.55
CA VAL A 67 0.75 -10.34 1.59
C VAL A 67 -0.35 -9.45 1.00
N VAL A 68 -0.04 -8.66 -0.03
CA VAL A 68 -1.06 -7.77 -0.61
C VAL A 68 -2.12 -8.53 -1.40
N GLU A 69 -1.82 -9.71 -1.92
CA GLU A 69 -2.82 -10.58 -2.56
C GLU A 69 -3.81 -11.15 -1.53
N ALA A 70 -3.35 -11.54 -0.33
CA ALA A 70 -4.22 -11.95 0.77
C ALA A 70 -5.17 -10.81 1.20
N ILE A 71 -4.63 -9.60 1.39
CA ILE A 71 -5.40 -8.39 1.69
C ILE A 71 -6.42 -8.08 0.57
N ARG A 72 -6.02 -8.22 -0.70
CA ARG A 72 -6.92 -8.02 -1.84
C ARG A 72 -8.06 -9.03 -1.84
N ARG A 73 -7.77 -10.31 -1.59
CA ARG A 73 -8.76 -11.39 -1.57
C ARG A 73 -9.76 -11.24 -0.43
N SER A 74 -9.32 -10.73 0.72
CA SER A 74 -10.23 -10.43 1.84
C SER A 74 -11.14 -9.23 1.57
N LYS A 75 -10.90 -8.49 0.47
CA LYS A 75 -11.63 -7.26 0.10
C LYS A 75 -11.72 -6.28 1.27
N ASP A 76 -10.61 -6.09 1.97
CA ASP A 76 -10.59 -5.30 3.20
C ASP A 76 -11.06 -3.87 2.93
N PRO A 77 -12.10 -3.37 3.65
CA PRO A 77 -12.73 -2.08 3.33
C PRO A 77 -11.82 -0.88 3.56
N ARG A 78 -10.68 -1.07 4.22
CA ARG A 78 -9.68 -0.01 4.40
C ARG A 78 -8.90 0.27 3.13
N VAL A 79 -8.83 -0.67 2.20
CA VAL A 79 -8.01 -0.55 0.98
C VAL A 79 -8.62 0.46 0.02
N LYS A 80 -7.80 1.37 -0.49
CA LYS A 80 -8.11 2.25 -1.63
C LYS A 80 -7.60 1.63 -2.93
N TYR A 81 -6.31 1.28 -2.96
CA TYR A 81 -5.72 0.51 -4.06
C TYR A 81 -4.42 -0.17 -3.63
N ILE A 82 -3.98 -1.15 -4.42
CA ILE A 82 -2.74 -1.91 -4.27
C ILE A 82 -1.97 -1.84 -5.60
N ILE A 83 -0.64 -1.67 -5.55
CA ILE A 83 0.25 -1.81 -6.71
C ILE A 83 1.29 -2.89 -6.43
N SER A 84 1.43 -3.84 -7.34
CA SER A 84 2.30 -5.00 -7.17
C SER A 84 2.62 -5.61 -8.54
N ASN A 85 3.89 -5.93 -8.81
CA ASN A 85 4.34 -6.62 -10.02
C ASN A 85 3.79 -6.02 -11.33
N GLY A 86 3.89 -4.70 -11.47
CA GLY A 86 3.45 -3.97 -12.67
C GLY A 86 1.94 -3.96 -12.87
N LYS A 87 1.17 -4.31 -11.83
CA LYS A 87 -0.29 -4.29 -11.81
C LYS A 87 -0.80 -3.41 -10.69
N ILE A 88 -2.03 -2.95 -10.85
CA ILE A 88 -2.74 -2.16 -9.86
C ILE A 88 -4.17 -2.68 -9.74
N CYS A 89 -4.67 -2.73 -8.52
CA CYS A 89 -6.02 -3.14 -8.16
C CYS A 89 -6.63 -2.04 -7.28
N SER A 90 -7.86 -1.64 -7.56
CA SER A 90 -8.57 -0.59 -6.80
C SER A 90 -9.81 -1.20 -6.14
N SER A 91 -10.19 -0.73 -4.95
CA SER A 91 -11.43 -1.17 -4.28
C SER A 91 -12.71 -0.59 -4.89
N TYR A 92 -12.56 0.24 -5.93
CA TYR A 92 -13.61 0.89 -6.71
C TYR A 92 -13.42 0.64 -8.20
N ALA A 93 -14.49 0.82 -8.98
CA ALA A 93 -14.45 0.64 -10.43
C ALA A 93 -13.60 1.73 -11.11
N VAL A 94 -12.84 1.36 -12.13
CA VAL A 94 -12.03 2.30 -12.92
C VAL A 94 -12.31 2.06 -14.40
N GLY A 95 -13.09 2.94 -15.02
CA GLY A 95 -13.62 2.71 -16.36
C GLY A 95 -14.48 1.45 -16.40
N GLN A 96 -14.14 0.50 -17.26
CA GLN A 96 -14.82 -0.80 -17.35
C GLN A 96 -14.21 -1.87 -16.40
N VAL A 97 -13.14 -1.55 -15.69
CA VAL A 97 -12.49 -2.50 -14.77
C VAL A 97 -13.26 -2.52 -13.45
N GLN A 98 -13.77 -3.71 -13.10
CA GLN A 98 -14.53 -3.92 -11.87
C GLN A 98 -13.65 -3.71 -10.61
N PRO A 99 -14.27 -3.35 -9.46
CA PRO A 99 -13.57 -3.33 -8.18
C PRO A 99 -12.83 -4.64 -7.91
N TRP A 100 -11.67 -4.56 -7.28
CA TRP A 100 -10.82 -5.69 -6.90
C TRP A 100 -10.17 -6.46 -8.05
N ALA A 101 -10.39 -6.05 -9.31
CA ALA A 101 -9.72 -6.64 -10.46
C ALA A 101 -8.34 -6.01 -10.70
N TRP A 102 -7.37 -6.86 -11.03
CA TRP A 102 -6.05 -6.42 -11.46
C TRP A 102 -6.11 -5.82 -12.87
N ARG A 103 -5.41 -4.70 -13.06
CA ARG A 103 -5.18 -4.08 -14.38
C ARG A 103 -3.72 -3.63 -14.51
N PRO A 104 -3.21 -3.41 -15.74
CA PRO A 104 -1.84 -2.94 -15.94
C PRO A 104 -1.56 -1.63 -15.20
N TYR A 105 -0.39 -1.54 -14.55
CA TYR A 105 0.12 -0.32 -13.94
C TYR A 105 1.12 0.37 -14.86
N LYS A 106 0.81 1.61 -15.22
CA LYS A 106 1.58 2.40 -16.19
C LYS A 106 2.66 3.28 -15.56
N GLY A 107 2.75 3.35 -14.22
CA GLY A 107 3.82 4.10 -13.55
C GLY A 107 5.21 3.53 -13.84
N SER A 108 6.23 4.37 -13.63
CA SER A 108 7.64 4.07 -13.91
C SER A 108 8.20 3.00 -12.97
N ASN A 109 7.96 3.12 -11.67
CA ASN A 109 8.30 2.09 -10.69
C ASN A 109 7.32 0.90 -10.83
N LYS A 110 7.81 -0.25 -11.25
CA LYS A 110 6.98 -1.44 -11.48
C LYS A 110 6.64 -2.24 -10.21
N HIS A 111 7.08 -1.83 -9.03
CA HIS A 111 6.74 -2.49 -7.76
C HIS A 111 7.08 -3.99 -7.78
N THR A 112 8.30 -4.32 -8.22
CA THR A 112 8.85 -5.70 -8.24
C THR A 112 9.78 -5.99 -7.06
N LYS A 113 10.14 -4.95 -6.29
CA LYS A 113 10.98 -5.05 -5.07
C LYS A 113 10.19 -4.78 -3.78
N HIS A 114 8.95 -4.34 -3.91
CA HIS A 114 8.00 -4.07 -2.84
C HIS A 114 6.59 -4.13 -3.42
N ALA A 115 5.62 -4.29 -2.54
CA ALA A 115 4.22 -4.04 -2.86
C ALA A 115 3.76 -2.76 -2.16
N HIS A 116 2.97 -1.96 -2.86
CA HIS A 116 2.40 -0.73 -2.34
C HIS A 116 0.95 -0.94 -1.94
N LEU A 117 0.59 -0.52 -0.74
CA LEU A 117 -0.79 -0.49 -0.25
C LEU A 117 -1.18 0.94 0.09
N SER A 118 -2.27 1.42 -0.50
CA SER A 118 -2.93 2.67 -0.12
C SER A 118 -4.26 2.38 0.55
N VAL A 119 -4.55 3.10 1.65
CA VAL A 119 -5.82 3.04 2.38
C VAL A 119 -6.71 4.24 2.06
N VAL A 120 -8.01 4.09 2.30
CA VAL A 120 -8.99 5.17 2.13
C VAL A 120 -8.64 6.32 3.07
N ALA A 121 -8.79 7.55 2.59
CA ALA A 121 -8.44 8.79 3.28
C ALA A 121 -9.45 9.19 4.37
N THR A 122 -9.89 8.23 5.18
CA THR A 122 -10.78 8.46 6.34
C THR A 122 -10.12 7.99 7.61
N LYS A 123 -10.35 8.69 8.72
CA LYS A 123 -9.76 8.37 10.03
C LYS A 123 -10.00 6.93 10.46
N ALA A 124 -11.22 6.46 10.26
CA ALA A 124 -11.59 5.07 10.55
C ALA A 124 -10.79 4.03 9.75
N ALA A 125 -10.27 4.37 8.56
CA ALA A 125 -9.45 3.48 7.75
C ALA A 125 -7.97 3.57 8.11
N TYR A 126 -7.38 4.77 8.14
CA TYR A 126 -5.94 4.94 8.39
C TYR A 126 -5.52 4.71 9.85
N ASP A 127 -6.40 4.95 10.83
CA ASP A 127 -6.14 4.64 12.26
C ASP A 127 -6.70 3.28 12.68
N SER A 128 -7.18 2.46 11.74
CA SER A 128 -7.78 1.18 12.07
C SER A 128 -6.77 0.23 12.72
N THR A 129 -7.06 -0.22 13.94
CA THR A 129 -6.27 -1.21 14.68
C THR A 129 -6.65 -2.66 14.39
N LYS A 130 -7.68 -2.89 13.56
CA LYS A 130 -8.13 -4.25 13.21
C LYS A 130 -6.98 -5.04 12.56
N PRO A 131 -6.81 -6.34 12.88
CA PRO A 131 -5.85 -7.19 12.18
C PRO A 131 -6.06 -7.18 10.66
N TRP A 132 -4.99 -7.41 9.91
CA TRP A 132 -5.03 -7.56 8.45
C TRP A 132 -5.03 -9.06 8.11
N VAL A 133 -5.70 -9.47 7.04
CA VAL A 133 -5.51 -10.81 6.46
C VAL A 133 -4.26 -10.75 5.60
N ILE A 134 -3.17 -11.41 6.05
CA ILE A 134 -1.84 -11.34 5.40
C ILE A 134 -1.38 -12.67 4.81
N GLU A 135 -2.17 -13.73 4.98
CA GLU A 135 -2.01 -15.07 4.39
C GLU A 135 -3.40 -15.71 4.20
#